data_AF-A0A437M2U9-F1
#
_entry.id   AF-A0A437M2U9-F1
#
_cell.length_a   1.000
_cell.length_b   1.000
_cell.length_c   1.000
_cell.angle_alpha   90.00
_cell.angle_beta   90.00
_cell.angle_gamma   90.00
#
_symmetry.space_group_name_H-M   'P 1'
#
loop_
_entity.id
_entity.type
_entity.pdbx_description
1 polymer ?
#
loop_
_entity_poly.entity_id
_entity_poly.type
_entity_poly.pdbx_seq_one_letter_code
_entity_poly.pdbx_strand_id
1 'polypeptide(L)'
;MVATACAVALVLLLDASGSVSAEDWRLQREGTADAIASQAVARIVEREGAVAMTAIAFSDSTRPLVPWRVLDNPAALSAFAGELRAAPRGLPGGTAVGRALDGAMAALDSAPCAAEQEVIDIATDGEADAPATRHARGRADARGVRINAIGIGGIAGEDPADWLRENAVTPGGFALRAAG
;
A
#
# COMPACT_ATOMS: atom_id res chain seq x y z
N MET A 1 21.19 18.26 -6.29
CA MET A 1 20.49 17.42 -7.28
C MET A 1 19.07 17.93 -7.38
N VAL A 2 18.57 18.17 -8.59
CA VAL A 2 17.14 18.48 -8.80
C VAL A 2 16.41 17.15 -8.66
N ALA A 3 15.42 17.07 -7.76
CA ALA A 3 14.59 15.88 -7.64
C ALA A 3 13.79 15.70 -8.94
N THR A 4 13.77 14.50 -9.49
CA THR A 4 12.92 14.16 -10.63
C THR A 4 11.46 14.41 -10.25
N ALA A 5 10.65 15.02 -11.12
CA ALA A 5 9.21 15.17 -10.87
C ALA A 5 8.49 13.83 -11.15
N CYS A 6 7.45 13.52 -10.38
CA CYS A 6 6.62 12.34 -10.58
C CYS A 6 5.15 12.71 -10.32
N ALA A 7 4.22 12.03 -11.00
CA ALA A 7 2.80 12.24 -10.79
C ALA A 7 2.39 11.78 -9.38
N VAL A 8 2.93 10.63 -8.94
CA VAL A 8 2.57 9.99 -7.68
C VAL A 8 3.81 9.45 -6.97
N ALA A 9 3.87 9.62 -5.64
CA ALA A 9 4.66 8.79 -4.74
C ALA A 9 3.72 7.82 -4.00
N LEU A 10 3.91 6.52 -4.20
CA LEU A 10 3.04 5.47 -3.71
C LEU A 10 3.78 4.53 -2.74
N VAL A 11 3.23 4.36 -1.54
CA VAL A 11 3.64 3.31 -0.60
C VAL A 11 2.59 2.21 -0.59
N LEU A 12 3.01 0.98 -0.92
CA LEU A 12 2.19 -0.22 -0.79
C LEU A 12 2.45 -0.85 0.59
N LEU A 13 1.42 -0.99 1.40
CA LEU A 13 1.45 -1.68 2.69
C LEU A 13 0.76 -3.05 2.56
N LEU A 14 1.52 -4.14 2.70
CA LEU A 14 0.99 -5.50 2.68
C LEU A 14 1.02 -6.10 4.09
N ASP A 15 -0.11 -6.61 4.54
CA ASP A 15 -0.23 -7.21 5.86
C ASP A 15 0.44 -8.59 5.91
N ALA A 16 1.45 -8.69 6.76
CA ALA A 16 2.22 -9.90 7.03
C ALA A 16 1.97 -10.44 8.45
N SER A 17 0.94 -9.94 9.15
CA SER A 17 0.53 -10.36 10.50
C SER A 17 0.24 -11.86 10.57
N GLY A 18 0.10 -12.37 11.80
CA GLY A 18 -0.19 -13.78 12.06
C GLY A 18 -1.60 -14.21 11.66
N SER A 19 -2.57 -13.29 11.55
CA SER A 19 -3.95 -13.59 11.15
C SER A 19 -4.10 -13.82 9.64
N VAL A 20 -3.21 -13.23 8.83
CA VAL A 20 -3.18 -13.41 7.38
C VAL A 20 -2.76 -14.83 7.00
N SER A 21 -3.58 -15.57 6.27
CA SER A 21 -3.22 -16.92 5.81
C SER A 21 -2.09 -16.90 4.77
N ALA A 22 -1.46 -18.04 4.48
CA ALA A 22 -0.47 -18.12 3.40
C ALA A 22 -1.10 -17.83 2.02
N GLU A 23 -2.36 -18.20 1.86
CA GLU A 23 -3.15 -17.93 0.65
C GLU A 23 -3.47 -16.44 0.53
N ASP A 24 -3.90 -15.79 1.60
CA ASP A 24 -4.18 -14.35 1.62
C ASP A 24 -2.92 -13.51 1.39
N TRP A 25 -1.79 -13.93 1.98
CA TRP A 25 -0.49 -13.30 1.69
C TRP A 25 -0.13 -13.40 0.20
N ARG A 26 -0.34 -14.59 -0.39
CA ARG A 26 -0.10 -14.80 -1.82
C ARG A 26 -1.04 -13.94 -2.66
N LEU A 27 -2.33 -13.91 -2.34
CA LEU A 27 -3.36 -13.13 -3.03
C LEU A 27 -3.03 -11.64 -3.02
N GLN A 28 -2.66 -11.09 -1.87
CA GLN A 28 -2.22 -9.69 -1.74
C GLN A 28 -1.04 -9.39 -2.66
N ARG A 29 0.02 -10.19 -2.56
CA ARG A 29 1.28 -9.96 -3.26
C ARG A 29 1.12 -10.12 -4.78
N GLU A 30 0.44 -11.17 -5.23
CA GLU A 30 0.21 -11.44 -6.65
C GLU A 30 -0.81 -10.49 -7.27
N GLY A 31 -1.94 -10.24 -6.62
CA GLY A 31 -2.95 -9.30 -7.10
C GLY A 31 -2.41 -7.87 -7.22
N THR A 32 -1.60 -7.44 -6.25
CA THR A 32 -0.92 -6.13 -6.32
C THR A 32 0.08 -6.09 -7.48
N ALA A 33 0.88 -7.15 -7.66
CA ALA A 33 1.84 -7.22 -8.77
C ALA A 33 1.14 -7.25 -10.14
N ASP A 34 0.00 -7.93 -10.26
CA ASP A 34 -0.81 -7.98 -11.48
C ASP A 34 -1.41 -6.60 -11.81
N ALA A 35 -1.92 -5.89 -10.80
CA ALA A 35 -2.42 -4.52 -10.96
C ALA A 35 -1.33 -3.57 -11.47
N ILE A 36 -0.13 -3.61 -10.87
CA ILE A 36 1.03 -2.78 -11.26
C ILE A 36 1.45 -3.07 -12.71
N ALA A 37 1.48 -4.34 -13.11
CA ALA A 37 1.88 -4.76 -14.45
C ALA A 37 0.77 -4.61 -15.51
N SER A 38 -0.40 -4.09 -15.14
CA SER A 38 -1.55 -3.99 -16.04
C SER A 38 -1.35 -2.92 -17.13
N GLN A 39 -1.98 -3.13 -18.29
CA GLN A 39 -2.00 -2.12 -19.35
C GLN A 39 -2.68 -0.81 -18.93
N ALA A 40 -3.61 -0.87 -17.97
CA ALA A 40 -4.28 0.31 -17.44
C ALA A 40 -3.28 1.22 -16.71
N VAL A 41 -2.45 0.65 -15.82
CA VAL A 41 -1.40 1.39 -15.11
C VAL A 41 -0.32 1.86 -16.06
N ALA A 42 0.11 1.02 -17.01
CA ALA A 42 1.07 1.43 -18.03
C ALA A 42 0.61 2.68 -18.81
N ARG A 43 -0.65 2.69 -19.26
CA ARG A 43 -1.25 3.85 -19.95
C ARG A 43 -1.38 5.09 -19.08
N ILE A 44 -1.52 4.93 -17.75
CA ILE A 44 -1.54 6.05 -16.81
C ILE A 44 -0.12 6.63 -16.69
N VAL A 45 0.90 5.79 -16.49
CA VAL A 45 2.29 6.24 -16.41
C VAL A 45 2.73 6.96 -17.69
N GLU A 46 2.34 6.45 -18.86
CA GLU A 46 2.64 7.08 -20.15
C GLU A 46 1.96 8.46 -20.32
N ARG A 47 0.76 8.65 -19.76
CA ARG A 47 -0.05 9.86 -19.97
C ARG A 47 0.17 10.93 -18.90
N GLU A 48 0.23 10.50 -17.64
CA GLU A 48 0.26 11.38 -16.46
C GLU A 48 1.70 11.56 -15.93
N GLY A 49 2.62 10.66 -16.29
CA GLY A 49 4.03 10.73 -15.89
C GLY A 49 4.46 9.62 -14.93
N ALA A 50 5.74 9.65 -14.56
CA ALA A 50 6.36 8.62 -13.74
C ALA A 50 5.72 8.51 -12.35
N VAL A 51 5.75 7.30 -11.77
CA VAL A 51 5.30 7.00 -10.41
C VAL A 51 6.49 6.52 -9.60
N ALA A 52 6.79 7.15 -8.47
CA ALA A 52 7.67 6.53 -7.49
C ALA A 52 6.89 5.53 -6.65
N MET A 53 7.43 4.33 -6.44
CA MET A 53 6.75 3.27 -5.72
C MET A 53 7.71 2.54 -4.79
N THR A 54 7.24 2.17 -3.60
CA THR A 54 7.91 1.25 -2.67
C THR A 54 6.87 0.29 -2.08
N ALA A 55 7.31 -0.90 -1.68
CA ALA A 55 6.45 -1.87 -0.99
C ALA A 55 7.02 -2.20 0.39
N ILE A 56 6.15 -2.29 1.38
CA ILE A 56 6.47 -2.50 2.79
C ILE A 56 5.51 -3.56 3.33
N ALA A 57 6.05 -4.58 3.99
CA ALA A 57 5.28 -5.50 4.81
C ALA A 57 5.09 -4.88 6.19
N PHE A 58 3.92 -5.09 6.79
CA PHE A 58 3.69 -4.68 8.17
C PHE A 58 3.08 -5.80 9.01
N SER A 59 3.37 -5.75 10.31
CA SER A 59 2.70 -6.52 11.36
C SER A 59 2.74 -5.64 12.61
N ASP A 60 3.47 -6.04 13.67
CA ASP A 60 3.81 -5.14 14.79
C ASP A 60 4.83 -4.07 14.37
N SER A 61 5.55 -4.28 13.27
CA SER A 61 6.54 -3.34 12.74
C SER A 61 6.51 -3.35 11.22
N THR A 62 7.13 -2.36 10.60
CA THR A 62 7.26 -2.26 9.14
C THR A 62 8.61 -2.81 8.67
N ARG A 63 8.61 -3.54 7.56
CA ARG A 63 9.80 -4.07 6.89
C ARG A 63 9.73 -3.78 5.39
N PRO A 64 10.79 -3.23 4.77
CA PRO A 64 10.82 -3.05 3.31
C PRO A 64 10.70 -4.41 2.59
N LEU A 65 9.82 -4.48 1.58
CA LEU A 65 9.73 -5.61 0.64
C LEU A 65 10.46 -5.29 -0.66
N VAL A 66 10.14 -4.13 -1.24
CA VAL A 66 10.76 -3.62 -2.46
C VAL A 66 11.15 -2.17 -2.21
N PRO A 67 12.43 -1.78 -2.40
CA PRO A 67 12.87 -0.40 -2.19
C PRO A 67 12.23 0.55 -3.21
N TRP A 68 12.30 1.85 -2.91
CA TRP A 68 11.84 2.91 -3.81
C TRP A 68 12.39 2.77 -5.24
N ARG A 69 11.50 2.87 -6.22
CA ARG A 69 11.83 2.99 -7.65
C ARG A 69 10.97 4.03 -8.32
N VAL A 70 11.56 4.76 -9.26
CA VAL A 70 10.80 5.57 -10.21
C VAL A 70 10.41 4.68 -11.39
N LEU A 71 9.10 4.55 -11.63
CA LEU A 71 8.49 3.70 -12.64
C LEU A 71 7.92 4.62 -13.74
N ASP A 72 8.62 4.70 -14.86
CA ASP A 72 8.33 5.63 -15.96
C ASP A 72 7.99 4.91 -17.28
N ASN A 73 8.00 3.57 -17.29
CA ASN A 73 7.73 2.77 -18.46
C ASN A 73 7.22 1.36 -18.11
N PRO A 74 6.62 0.62 -19.08
CA PRO A 74 6.09 -0.72 -18.85
C PRO A 74 7.11 -1.76 -18.35
N ALA A 75 8.38 -1.65 -18.75
CA ALA A 75 9.43 -2.57 -18.31
C ALA A 75 9.80 -2.34 -16.83
N ALA A 76 9.84 -1.08 -16.38
CA ALA A 76 10.04 -0.73 -14.98
C ALA A 76 8.90 -1.24 -14.10
N LEU A 77 7.64 -1.07 -14.54
CA LEU A 77 6.46 -1.62 -13.87
C LEU A 77 6.54 -3.14 -13.75
N SER A 78 6.89 -3.84 -14.84
CA SER A 78 7.01 -5.30 -14.86
C SER A 78 8.13 -5.80 -13.94
N ALA A 79 9.27 -5.10 -13.90
CA ALA A 79 10.38 -5.44 -13.00
C ALA A 79 9.99 -5.27 -11.53
N PHE A 80 9.34 -4.16 -11.17
CA PHE A 80 8.85 -3.93 -9.82
C PHE A 80 7.83 -5.01 -9.41
N ALA A 81 6.89 -5.34 -10.28
CA ALA A 81 5.91 -6.41 -10.06
C ALA A 81 6.60 -7.77 -9.87
N GLY A 82 7.64 -8.08 -10.64
CA GLY A 82 8.44 -9.30 -10.48
C GLY A 82 9.13 -9.39 -9.11
N GLU A 83 9.73 -8.29 -8.65
CA GLU A 83 10.37 -8.20 -7.33
C GLU A 83 9.35 -8.33 -6.19
N LEU A 84 8.20 -7.66 -6.32
CA LEU A 84 7.12 -7.80 -5.35
C LEU A 84 6.65 -9.26 -5.27
N ARG A 85 6.52 -9.97 -6.41
CA ARG A 85 6.20 -11.41 -6.42
C ARG A 85 7.31 -12.23 -5.74
N ALA A 86 8.57 -11.89 -5.87
CA ALA A 86 9.65 -12.65 -5.22
C ALA A 86 9.83 -12.30 -3.72
N ALA A 87 9.19 -11.24 -3.23
CA ALA A 87 9.43 -10.73 -1.89
C ALA A 87 9.01 -11.73 -0.79
N PRO A 88 9.89 -12.02 0.19
CA PRO A 88 9.56 -12.92 1.28
C PRO A 88 8.46 -12.34 2.16
N ARG A 89 7.61 -13.20 2.72
CA ARG A 89 6.70 -12.80 3.80
C ARG A 89 7.55 -12.26 4.95
N GLY A 90 7.25 -11.04 5.41
CA GLY A 90 7.92 -10.43 6.55
C GLY A 90 7.77 -11.25 7.83
N LEU A 91 8.18 -10.69 8.97
CA LEU A 91 8.03 -11.38 10.25
C LEU A 91 6.57 -11.33 10.73
N PRO A 92 5.97 -12.47 11.11
CA PRO A 92 4.63 -12.51 11.67
C PRO A 92 4.57 -11.76 13.01
N GLY A 93 3.39 -11.24 13.34
CA GLY A 93 3.12 -10.43 14.54
C GLY A 93 1.65 -10.03 14.59
N GLY A 94 1.30 -9.07 15.45
CA GLY A 94 -0.03 -8.45 15.44
C GLY A 94 -0.30 -7.60 14.19
N THR A 95 -1.52 -7.08 14.08
CA THR A 95 -1.94 -6.21 12.97
C THR A 95 -1.97 -4.74 13.42
N ALA A 96 -0.86 -4.02 13.22
CA ALA A 96 -0.72 -2.63 13.70
C ALA A 96 -0.92 -1.59 12.58
N VAL A 97 -2.14 -1.47 12.05
CA VAL A 97 -2.47 -0.56 10.93
C VAL A 97 -2.05 0.89 11.21
N GLY A 98 -2.37 1.46 12.37
CA GLY A 98 -1.96 2.83 12.70
C GLY A 98 -0.44 3.05 12.64
N ARG A 99 0.35 2.08 13.13
CA ARG A 99 1.81 2.13 13.05
C ARG A 99 2.31 1.94 11.61
N ALA A 100 1.65 1.10 10.83
CA ALA A 100 1.97 0.91 9.42
C ALA A 100 1.76 2.19 8.61
N LEU A 101 0.65 2.91 8.85
CA LEU A 101 0.37 4.22 8.24
C LEU A 101 1.42 5.27 8.62
N ASP A 102 1.82 5.33 9.90
CA ASP A 102 2.91 6.22 10.33
C ASP A 102 4.25 5.87 9.65
N GLY A 103 4.56 4.57 9.53
CA GLY A 103 5.74 4.10 8.81
C GLY A 103 5.71 4.44 7.32
N ALA A 104 4.54 4.37 6.68
CA ALA A 104 4.37 4.77 5.29
C ALA A 104 4.51 6.28 5.10
N MET A 105 3.96 7.10 6.00
CA MET A 105 4.19 8.55 5.98
C MET A 105 5.68 8.89 6.12
N ALA A 106 6.42 8.20 7.00
CA ALA A 106 7.86 8.37 7.11
C ALA A 106 8.62 7.90 5.85
N ALA A 107 8.14 6.86 5.17
CA ALA A 107 8.72 6.40 3.91
C ALA A 107 8.50 7.41 2.76
N LEU A 108 7.38 8.13 2.75
CA LEU A 108 7.10 9.20 1.78
C LEU A 108 8.12 10.35 1.90
N ASP A 109 8.62 10.63 3.10
CA ASP A 109 9.67 11.66 3.30
C ASP A 109 10.99 11.32 2.59
N SER A 110 11.20 10.04 2.23
CA SER A 110 12.36 9.57 1.47
C SER A 110 12.02 9.24 0.01
N ALA A 111 10.87 9.67 -0.51
CA ALA A 111 10.50 9.42 -1.90
C ALA A 111 11.57 10.02 -2.85
N PRO A 112 11.97 9.30 -3.91
CA PRO A 112 13.05 9.71 -4.81
C PRO A 112 12.63 10.79 -5.83
N CYS A 113 11.43 11.38 -5.68
CA CYS A 113 10.89 12.35 -6.60
C CYS A 113 10.03 13.40 -5.87
N ALA A 114 9.88 14.57 -6.49
CA ALA A 114 8.90 15.56 -6.08
C ALA A 114 7.54 15.18 -6.67
N ALA A 115 6.68 14.57 -5.85
CA ALA A 115 5.39 14.05 -6.27
C ALA A 115 4.28 15.11 -6.23
N GLU A 116 3.39 15.09 -7.22
CA GLU A 116 2.16 15.90 -7.20
C GLU A 116 1.13 15.33 -6.21
N GLN A 117 1.11 14.01 -6.03
CA GLN A 117 0.26 13.31 -5.08
C GLN A 117 1.04 12.27 -4.28
N GLU A 118 0.80 12.23 -2.98
CA GLU A 118 1.27 11.17 -2.09
C GLU A 118 0.13 10.20 -1.78
N VAL A 119 0.37 8.91 -1.95
CA VAL A 119 -0.64 7.86 -1.81
C VAL A 119 -0.11 6.71 -0.97
N ILE A 120 -0.97 6.17 -0.11
CA ILE A 120 -0.75 4.94 0.63
C ILE A 120 -1.86 3.97 0.24
N ASP A 121 -1.50 2.80 -0.27
CA ASP A 121 -2.45 1.70 -0.49
C ASP A 121 -2.16 0.61 0.54
N ILE A 122 -3.14 0.30 1.39
CA ILE A 122 -3.03 -0.73 2.43
C ILE A 122 -3.88 -1.96 2.14
N ALA A 123 -3.27 -3.12 2.25
CA ALA A 123 -3.89 -4.43 2.07
C ALA A 123 -3.84 -5.18 3.42
N THR A 124 -4.99 -5.53 4.01
CA THR A 124 -5.09 -6.16 5.34
C THR A 124 -6.43 -6.86 5.57
N ASP A 125 -6.49 -7.77 6.56
CA ASP A 125 -7.72 -8.40 7.03
C ASP A 125 -8.52 -7.54 8.03
N GLY A 126 -8.04 -6.34 8.35
CA GLY A 126 -8.82 -5.25 8.96
C GLY A 126 -8.93 -5.28 10.49
N GLU A 127 -8.44 -6.30 11.17
CA GLU A 127 -8.54 -6.38 12.63
C GLU A 127 -7.39 -5.64 13.32
N ALA A 128 -7.59 -4.35 13.64
CA ALA A 128 -6.57 -3.52 14.30
C ALA A 128 -7.14 -2.55 15.34
N ASP A 129 -6.26 -1.87 16.07
CA ASP A 129 -6.62 -0.78 16.99
C ASP A 129 -7.22 0.41 16.20
N ALA A 130 -8.55 0.55 16.26
CA ALA A 130 -9.30 1.56 15.54
C ALA A 130 -8.96 3.01 15.98
N PRO A 131 -8.92 3.36 17.29
CA PRO A 131 -8.39 4.65 17.74
C PRO A 131 -7.01 5.01 17.17
N ALA A 132 -6.03 4.12 17.28
CA ALA A 132 -4.67 4.37 16.75
C ALA A 132 -4.69 4.57 15.23
N THR A 133 -5.46 3.76 14.52
CA THR A 133 -5.64 3.84 13.07
C THR A 133 -6.26 5.17 12.64
N ARG A 134 -7.34 5.60 13.31
CA ARG A 134 -7.99 6.89 13.01
C ARG A 134 -7.09 8.08 13.30
N HIS A 135 -6.24 8.02 14.33
CA HIS A 135 -5.25 9.06 14.60
C HIS A 135 -4.19 9.15 13.50
N ALA A 136 -3.67 8.02 13.03
CA ALA A 136 -2.71 8.00 11.92
C ALA A 136 -3.34 8.49 10.61
N ARG A 137 -4.57 8.05 10.31
CA ARG A 137 -5.37 8.56 9.19
C ARG A 137 -5.54 10.08 9.25
N GLY A 138 -5.86 10.63 10.42
CA GLY A 138 -6.02 12.08 10.59
C GLY A 138 -4.73 12.86 10.31
N ARG A 139 -3.56 12.29 10.64
CA ARG A 139 -2.25 12.88 10.27
C ARG A 139 -2.01 12.84 8.77
N ALA A 140 -2.33 11.72 8.12
CA ALA A 140 -2.21 11.57 6.67
C ALA A 140 -3.11 12.58 5.92
N ASP A 141 -4.36 12.72 6.35
CA ASP A 141 -5.32 13.68 5.78
C ASP A 141 -4.85 15.13 5.95
N ALA A 142 -4.37 15.49 7.14
CA ALA A 142 -3.81 16.83 7.40
C ALA A 142 -2.58 17.16 6.54
N ARG A 143 -1.84 16.14 6.07
CA ARG A 143 -0.72 16.27 5.13
C ARG A 143 -1.17 16.27 3.66
N GLY A 144 -2.41 15.89 3.37
CA GLY A 144 -2.91 15.70 2.01
C GLY A 144 -2.55 14.35 1.38
N VAL A 145 -2.15 13.36 2.19
CA VAL A 145 -1.86 12.00 1.73
C VAL A 145 -3.17 11.24 1.55
N ARG A 146 -3.38 10.65 0.36
CA ARG A 146 -4.53 9.78 0.10
C ARG A 146 -4.25 8.37 0.64
N ILE A 147 -5.19 7.81 1.39
CA ILE A 147 -5.15 6.41 1.82
C ILE A 147 -6.27 5.63 1.12
N ASN A 148 -5.91 4.60 0.36
CA ASN A 148 -6.85 3.59 -0.15
C ASN A 148 -6.63 2.25 0.57
N ALA A 149 -7.64 1.39 0.55
CA ALA A 149 -7.61 0.13 1.26
C ALA A 149 -8.20 -1.03 0.45
N ILE A 150 -7.55 -2.19 0.55
CA ILE A 150 -8.06 -3.48 0.10
C ILE A 150 -8.21 -4.38 1.31
N GLY A 151 -9.44 -4.78 1.63
CA GLY A 151 -9.74 -5.77 2.65
C GLY A 151 -9.52 -7.18 2.12
N ILE A 152 -8.75 -8.03 2.81
CA ILE A 152 -8.51 -9.43 2.42
C ILE A 152 -9.14 -10.37 3.44
N GLY A 153 -9.68 -11.50 2.96
CA GLY A 153 -10.28 -12.50 3.83
C GLY A 153 -11.57 -12.01 4.50
N GLY A 154 -11.63 -12.24 5.81
CA GLY A 154 -12.76 -11.91 6.69
C GLY A 154 -12.93 -12.95 7.80
N ILE A 155 -13.15 -12.48 9.03
CA ILE A 155 -13.66 -13.30 10.13
C ILE A 155 -15.18 -13.41 9.94
N ALA A 156 -15.78 -14.54 10.34
CA ALA A 156 -17.20 -14.79 10.12
C ALA A 156 -18.08 -13.66 10.69
N GLY A 157 -18.65 -12.82 9.81
CA GLY A 157 -19.66 -11.82 10.15
C GLY A 157 -19.40 -10.37 9.74
N GLU A 158 -18.18 -10.00 9.31
CA GLU A 158 -17.84 -8.61 8.98
C GLU A 158 -16.95 -8.52 7.71
N ASP A 159 -17.24 -7.56 6.82
CA ASP A 159 -16.41 -7.29 5.65
C ASP A 159 -15.23 -6.39 6.05
N PRO A 160 -13.96 -6.84 5.92
CA PRO A 160 -12.79 -6.03 6.23
C PRO A 160 -12.78 -4.66 5.52
N ALA A 161 -13.39 -4.57 4.33
CA ALA A 161 -13.47 -3.32 3.58
C ALA A 161 -14.33 -2.27 4.31
N ASP A 162 -15.35 -2.68 5.07
CA ASP A 162 -16.19 -1.76 5.82
C ASP A 162 -15.44 -1.14 6.99
N TRP A 163 -14.75 -1.97 7.79
CA TRP A 163 -13.89 -1.48 8.86
C TRP A 163 -12.81 -0.52 8.34
N LEU A 164 -12.17 -0.86 7.21
CA LEU A 164 -11.12 -0.02 6.59
C LEU A 164 -11.67 1.31 6.09
N ARG A 165 -12.87 1.32 5.51
CA ARG A 165 -13.55 2.54 5.08
C ARG A 165 -13.81 3.48 6.24
N GLU A 166 -14.23 2.95 7.39
CA GLU A 166 -14.53 3.74 8.57
C GLU A 166 -13.28 4.27 9.28
N ASN A 167 -12.20 3.48 9.30
CA ASN A 167 -11.07 3.73 10.20
C ASN A 167 -9.79 4.20 9.50
N ALA A 168 -9.48 3.69 8.31
CA ALA A 168 -8.17 3.88 7.66
C ALA A 168 -8.20 4.81 6.44
N VAL A 169 -9.28 4.81 5.67
CA VAL A 169 -9.37 5.54 4.39
C VAL A 169 -9.62 7.04 4.59
N THR A 170 -8.82 7.87 3.92
CA THR A 170 -8.98 9.34 3.92
C THR A 170 -10.08 9.80 2.95
N PRO A 171 -10.57 11.05 3.05
CA PRO A 171 -11.44 11.62 2.03
C PRO A 171 -10.86 11.46 0.61
N GLY A 172 -11.70 11.03 -0.33
CA GLY A 172 -11.28 10.78 -1.72
C GLY A 172 -10.47 9.50 -1.94
N GLY A 173 -10.22 8.70 -0.90
CA GLY A 173 -9.76 7.33 -1.01
C GLY A 173 -10.91 6.34 -1.14
N PHE A 174 -10.58 5.06 -1.37
CA PHE A 174 -11.56 3.98 -1.46
C PHE A 174 -11.21 2.82 -0.53
N ALA A 175 -12.21 2.01 -0.18
CA ALA A 175 -12.02 0.68 0.39
C ALA A 175 -12.76 -0.34 -0.48
N LEU A 176 -12.09 -1.44 -0.84
CA LEU A 176 -12.67 -2.55 -1.59
C LEU A 176 -12.31 -3.86 -0.93
N ARG A 177 -13.13 -4.90 -1.13
CA ARG A 177 -12.78 -6.26 -0.73
C ARG A 177 -12.04 -6.95 -1.87
N ALA A 178 -10.97 -7.69 -1.56
CA ALA A 178 -10.33 -8.57 -2.52
C ALA A 178 -11.31 -9.68 -2.94
N ALA A 179 -11.52 -9.83 -4.25
CA ALA A 179 -12.22 -10.97 -4.82
C ALA A 179 -11.18 -12.05 -5.17
N GLY A 180 -11.38 -13.26 -4.64
CA GLY A 180 -10.60 -14.45 -5.00
C GLY A 180 -11.04 -15.05 -6.33
#